data_AF-A0A553AI27-F1
#
_entry.id   AF-A0A553AI27-F1
#
_cell.length_a   1.000
_cell.length_b   1.000
_cell.length_c   1.000
_cell.angle_alpha   90.00
_cell.angle_beta   90.00
_cell.angle_gamma   90.00
#
_symmetry.space_group_name_H-M   'P 1'
#
loop_
_entity.id
_entity.type
_entity.pdbx_description
1 polymer ?
#
loop_
_entity_poly.entity_id
_entity_poly.type
_entity_poly.pdbx_seq_one_letter_code
_entity_poly.pdbx_strand_id
1 'polypeptide(L)' 'MNKSSLMFLFGVTLGLSFACFSRAARERNYDNRPKQYIRPAGRSQMQNPPKEWDMVDEQGDESFPASDPPGNY' A
#
# COMPACT_ATOMS: atom_id res chain seq x y z
N MET A 1 32.44 27.72 30.97
CA MET A 1 31.22 26.90 30.77
C MET A 1 30.68 26.49 32.14
N ASN A 2 29.47 26.90 32.45
CA ASN A 2 28.73 26.58 33.67
C ASN A 2 28.16 25.16 33.59
N LYS A 3 28.32 24.38 34.68
CA LYS A 3 27.84 22.99 34.78
C LYS A 3 26.34 22.88 34.48
N SER A 4 25.59 23.93 34.81
CA SER A 4 24.15 24.06 34.55
C SER A 4 23.84 24.08 33.05
N SER A 5 24.50 24.93 32.26
CA SER A 5 24.25 24.95 30.80
C SER A 5 24.75 23.69 30.12
N LEU A 6 25.78 23.03 30.65
CA LEU A 6 26.23 21.73 30.14
C LEU A 6 25.17 20.64 30.37
N MET A 7 24.52 20.60 31.53
CA MET A 7 23.43 19.65 31.83
C MET A 7 22.18 19.89 30.98
N PHE A 8 21.81 21.15 30.73
CA PHE A 8 20.68 21.47 29.85
C PHE A 8 20.93 21.01 28.40
N LEU A 9 22.14 21.18 27.87
CA LEU A 9 22.48 20.75 26.52
C LEU A 9 22.36 19.22 26.36
N PHE A 10 22.89 18.46 27.32
CA PHE A 10 22.78 17.00 27.31
C PHE A 10 21.32 16.54 27.39
N GLY A 11 20.51 17.12 28.27
CA GLY A 11 19.09 16.77 28.40
C GLY A 11 18.29 16.99 27.10
N VAL A 12 18.53 18.10 26.40
CA VAL A 12 17.86 18.40 25.11
C VAL A 12 18.30 17.42 24.03
N THR A 13 19.59 17.10 23.92
CA THR A 13 20.08 16.13 22.93
C THR A 13 19.55 14.72 23.16
N LEU A 14 19.42 14.28 24.41
CA LEU A 14 18.87 12.96 24.76
C LEU A 14 17.36 12.90 24.46
N GLY A 15 16.62 13.94 24.82
CA GLY A 15 15.17 14.03 24.56
C GLY A 15 14.83 14.05 23.07
N LEU A 16 15.57 14.83 22.26
CA LEU A 16 15.39 14.87 20.80
C LEU A 16 15.78 13.55 20.14
N SER A 17 16.87 12.92 20.57
CA SER A 17 17.30 11.61 20.03
C SER A 17 16.30 10.51 20.36
N PHE A 18 15.75 10.49 21.57
CA PHE A 18 14.71 9.54 21.99
C PHE A 18 13.39 9.75 21.25
N ALA A 19 12.98 11.01 21.05
CA ALA A 19 11.80 11.35 20.25
C ALA A 19 11.97 10.95 18.77
N CYS A 20 13.16 11.15 18.19
CA CYS A 20 13.44 10.75 16.81
C CYS A 20 13.49 9.22 16.66
N PHE A 21 14.12 8.52 17.61
CA PHE A 21 14.19 7.06 17.65
C PHE A 21 12.81 6.41 17.82
N SER A 22 11.98 6.95 18.71
CA SER A 22 10.60 6.46 18.94
C SER A 22 9.67 6.73 17.74
N ARG A 23 9.88 7.83 16.99
CA ARG A 23 9.17 8.06 15.72
C ARG A 23 9.60 7.09 14.63
N ALA A 24 10.91 6.87 14.47
CA ALA A 24 11.44 5.90 13.50
C ALA A 24 10.97 4.46 13.79
N ALA A 25 10.83 4.10 15.07
CA ALA A 25 10.30 2.80 15.47
C ALA A 25 8.80 2.59 15.17
N ARG A 26 8.04 3.67 14.91
CA ARG A 26 6.59 3.61 14.66
C ARG A 26 6.24 3.24 13.21
N GLU A 27 7.20 3.31 12.28
CA GLU A 27 6.96 3.12 10.84
C GLU A 27 7.26 1.69 10.34
N ARG A 28 6.84 0.68 11.10
CA ARG A 28 6.91 -0.73 10.64
C ARG A 28 5.51 -1.35 10.64
N ASN A 29 4.54 -0.66 10.06
CA ASN A 29 3.26 -1.28 9.69
C ASN A 29 3.47 -2.06 8.40
N TYR A 30 4.10 -3.23 8.49
CA TYR A 30 4.11 -4.18 7.40
C TYR A 30 2.71 -4.78 7.31
N ASP A 31 2.02 -4.54 6.18
CA ASP A 31 0.71 -5.13 5.91
C ASP A 31 0.87 -6.66 5.82
N ASN A 32 0.56 -7.34 6.92
CA ASN A 32 0.58 -8.80 7.04
C ASN A 32 -0.72 -9.44 6.53
N ARG A 33 -1.60 -8.69 5.84
CA ARG A 33 -2.73 -9.32 5.16
C ARG A 33 -2.17 -10.28 4.11
N PRO A 34 -2.68 -11.52 4.04
CA PRO A 34 -2.29 -12.42 2.98
C PRO A 34 -2.62 -11.71 1.66
N LYS A 35 -1.60 -11.51 0.80
CA LYS A 35 -1.84 -10.99 -0.55
C LYS A 35 -2.86 -11.92 -1.20
N GLN A 36 -4.07 -11.41 -1.43
CA GLN A 36 -5.09 -12.20 -2.08
C GLN A 36 -4.58 -12.57 -3.47
N TYR A 37 -4.68 -13.85 -3.79
CA TYR A 37 -4.37 -14.31 -5.15
C TYR A 37 -5.45 -13.77 -6.08
N ILE A 38 -5.10 -12.75 -6.85
CA ILE A 38 -5.95 -12.18 -7.90
C ILE A 38 -5.65 -12.95 -9.17
N ARG A 39 -6.65 -13.67 -9.69
CA ARG A 39 -6.49 -14.39 -10.96
C ARG A 39 -6.39 -13.38 -12.11
N PRO A 40 -5.49 -13.61 -13.08
CA PRO A 40 -5.45 -12.79 -14.30
C PRO A 40 -6.79 -12.86 -15.04
N ALA A 41 -7.19 -11.75 -15.65
CA ALA A 41 -8.41 -11.67 -16.46
C ALA A 41 -8.17 -12.23 -17.88
N GLY A 42 -9.27 -12.42 -18.62
CA GLY A 42 -9.25 -12.73 -20.04
C GLY A 42 -9.54 -14.19 -20.40
N ARG A 43 -9.82 -14.41 -21.69
CA ARG A 43 -10.24 -15.70 -22.26
C ARG A 43 -9.29 -16.86 -21.92
N SER A 44 -7.98 -16.65 -21.98
CA SER A 44 -6.98 -17.70 -21.73
C SER A 44 -6.98 -18.22 -20.29
N GLN A 45 -7.58 -17.45 -19.38
CA GLN A 45 -7.65 -17.74 -17.94
C GLN A 45 -9.04 -18.25 -17.54
N MET A 46 -9.96 -18.40 -18.49
CA MET A 46 -11.27 -18.99 -18.27
C MET A 46 -11.17 -20.50 -18.10
N GLN A 47 -11.94 -21.06 -17.16
CA GLN A 47 -11.99 -22.51 -16.94
C GLN A 47 -12.58 -23.27 -18.14
N ASN A 48 -13.56 -22.67 -18.81
CA ASN A 48 -14.19 -23.20 -20.01
C ASN A 48 -14.26 -22.08 -21.06
N PRO A 49 -13.18 -21.84 -21.81
CA PRO A 49 -13.16 -20.78 -22.80
C PRO A 49 -14.11 -21.13 -23.97
N PRO A 50 -14.79 -20.14 -24.55
CA PRO A 50 -15.59 -20.36 -25.75
C PRO A 50 -14.70 -20.76 -26.93
N LYS A 51 -15.25 -21.52 -27.88
CA LYS A 51 -14.49 -22.01 -29.07
C LYS A 51 -14.05 -20.85 -29.97
N GLU A 52 -14.93 -19.90 -30.16
CA GLU A 52 -14.70 -18.67 -30.89
C GLU A 52 -14.82 -17.50 -29.93
N TRP A 53 -13.98 -16.50 -30.15
CA TRP A 53 -13.99 -15.23 -29.43
C TRP A 53 -13.42 -14.23 -30.41
N ASP A 54 -14.27 -13.34 -30.88
CA ASP A 54 -13.90 -12.37 -31.89
C ASP A 54 -13.74 -10.97 -31.30
N MET A 55 -13.48 -9.98 -32.15
CA MET A 55 -13.30 -8.61 -31.72
C MET A 55 -14.59 -7.98 -31.18
N VAL A 56 -15.76 -8.46 -31.62
CA VAL A 56 -17.05 -7.96 -31.12
C VAL A 56 -17.27 -8.43 -29.69
N ASP A 57 -16.91 -9.68 -29.39
CA ASP A 57 -16.95 -10.23 -28.03
C ASP A 57 -16.03 -9.43 -27.08
N GLU A 58 -14.78 -9.17 -27.48
CA GLU A 58 -13.82 -8.39 -26.69
C GLU A 58 -14.30 -6.95 -26.45
N GLN A 59 -14.78 -6.27 -27.50
CA GLN A 59 -15.29 -4.91 -27.40
C GLN A 59 -16.55 -4.81 -26.53
N GLY A 60 -17.38 -5.85 -26.53
CA GLY A 60 -18.54 -5.97 -25.64
C GLY A 60 -18.11 -6.01 -24.17
N ASP A 61 -17.11 -6.82 -23.84
CA ASP A 61 -16.58 -6.93 -22.48
C ASP A 61 -15.89 -5.64 -22.01
N GLU A 62 -15.17 -4.95 -22.89
CA GLU A 62 -14.50 -3.68 -22.59
C GLU A 62 -15.47 -2.48 -22.46
N SER A 63 -16.69 -2.61 -22.97
CA SER A 63 -17.67 -1.51 -22.99
C SER A 63 -18.34 -1.23 -21.64
N PHE A 64 -18.24 -2.16 -20.69
CA PHE A 64 -18.80 -1.96 -19.37
C PHE A 64 -17.95 -0.96 -18.59
N PRO A 65 -18.52 0.14 -18.07
CA PRO A 65 -17.78 1.01 -17.18
C PRO A 65 -17.29 0.16 -16.01
N ALA A 66 -15.96 0.16 -15.77
CA ALA A 66 -15.39 -0.42 -14.57
C ALA A 66 -16.23 0.10 -13.41
N SER A 67 -16.96 -0.78 -12.76
CA SER A 67 -17.91 -0.44 -11.69
C SER A 67 -17.15 -0.12 -10.42
N ASP A 68 -16.10 0.70 -10.53
CA ASP A 68 -15.36 1.24 -9.41
C ASP A 68 -16.38 2.07 -8.62
N PRO A 69 -16.82 1.60 -7.44
CA PRO A 69 -17.58 2.47 -6.56
C PRO A 69 -16.70 3.71 -6.30
N PRO A 70 -17.28 4.92 -6.15
CA PRO A 70 -16.49 6.09 -5.78
C PRO A 70 -15.73 5.77 -4.50
N GLY A 71 -14.44 5.48 -4.66
CA GLY A 71 -13.55 5.10 -3.58
C GLY A 71 -13.20 6.36 -2.80
N ASN A 72 -13.98 6.66 -1.77
CA ASN A 72 -13.58 7.62 -0.75
C ASN A 72 -12.58 6.89 0.18
N TYR A 73 -11.35 6.72 -0.30
CA TYR A 73 -10.19 6.32 0.51
C TYR A 73 -9.52 7.55 1.11
#